data_AF-A0A5D6WWQ5-F1
#
_entry.id   AF-A0A5D6WWQ5-F1
#
_cell.length_a   1.000
_cell.length_b   1.000
_cell.length_c   1.000
_cell.angle_alpha   90.00
_cell.angle_beta   90.00
_cell.angle_gamma   90.00
#
_symmetry.space_group_name_H-M   'P 1'
#
loop_
_entity.id
_entity.type
_entity.pdbx_description
1 polymer ?
#
loop_
_entity_poly.entity_id
_entity_poly.type
_entity_poly.pdbx_seq_one_letter_code
_entity_poly.pdbx_strand_id
1 'polypeptide(L)'
;MRYRWFVREEDRTDEFGNPVSRAVHDEALQPKKTGYARGELLAIVIVAFILLYEWVTDDGPLIMICVSFLVHEMRPLAPLFFGEHGKAVSNAMRGFSIALFVGALVWTFL
;
A
#
# COMPACT_ATOMS: atom_id res chain seq x y z
N MET A 1 20.69 35.07 -19.69
CA MET A 1 20.77 34.58 -18.30
C MET A 1 20.03 33.25 -18.24
N ARG A 2 20.78 32.12 -18.17
CA ARG A 2 20.23 30.76 -18.21
C ARG A 2 20.00 30.30 -16.77
N TYR A 3 18.76 29.99 -16.39
CA TYR A 3 18.38 29.71 -15.00
C TYR A 3 19.15 28.51 -14.44
N ARG A 4 20.05 28.77 -13.49
CA ARG A 4 20.94 27.81 -12.82
C ARG A 4 20.22 26.76 -11.98
N TRP A 5 18.91 26.91 -11.80
CA TRP A 5 18.06 25.94 -11.08
C TRP A 5 17.72 24.70 -11.92
N PHE A 6 17.88 24.78 -13.25
CA PHE A 6 17.62 23.65 -14.17
C PHE A 6 18.89 22.97 -14.71
N VAL A 7 20.07 23.52 -14.45
CA VAL A 7 21.36 23.00 -14.95
C VAL A 7 22.03 22.14 -13.86
N ARG A 8 21.58 20.89 -13.75
CA ARG A 8 22.41 19.76 -13.31
C ARG A 8 22.15 18.64 -14.32
N GLU A 9 22.79 18.77 -15.48
CA GLU A 9 22.75 17.82 -16.60
C GLU A 9 23.79 16.69 -16.45
N GLU A 10 24.68 16.77 -15.46
CA GLU A 10 25.87 15.92 -15.38
C GLU A 10 25.65 14.54 -14.72
N ASP A 11 24.42 14.17 -14.35
CA ASP A 11 24.18 12.89 -13.66
C ASP A 11 22.79 12.29 -13.96
N ARG A 12 22.38 12.29 -15.24
CA ARG A 12 21.03 11.85 -15.66
C ARG A 12 20.95 11.07 -16.97
N THR A 13 21.98 10.33 -17.30
CA THR A 13 21.93 9.36 -18.39
C THR A 13 22.09 7.96 -17.84
N ASP A 14 21.17 7.07 -18.22
CA ASP A 14 21.29 5.63 -17.96
C ASP A 14 22.56 5.08 -18.65
N GLU A 15 22.95 3.82 -18.39
CA GLU A 15 24.13 3.18 -19.01
C GLU A 15 24.10 3.23 -20.56
N PHE A 16 22.93 3.46 -21.15
CA PHE A 16 22.67 3.58 -22.58
C PHE A 16 22.57 5.03 -23.10
N GLY A 17 22.84 6.05 -22.27
CA GLY A 17 22.87 7.45 -22.71
C GLY A 17 21.51 8.14 -22.84
N ASN A 18 20.42 7.50 -22.41
CA ASN A 18 19.07 8.08 -22.48
C ASN A 18 18.77 8.95 -21.25
N PRO A 19 18.17 10.16 -21.40
CA PRO A 19 17.75 10.99 -20.27
C PRO A 19 16.74 10.27 -19.36
N VAL A 20 17.13 10.02 -18.12
CA VAL A 20 16.27 9.38 -17.11
C VAL A 20 15.31 10.41 -16.52
N SER A 21 14.01 10.08 -16.53
CA SER A 21 12.96 10.91 -15.94
C SER A 21 13.19 11.09 -14.44
N ARG A 22 12.96 12.32 -13.93
CA ARG A 22 13.08 12.66 -12.50
C ARG A 22 12.27 11.72 -11.60
N ALA A 23 11.11 11.27 -12.06
CA ALA A 23 10.24 10.37 -11.31
C ALA A 23 10.93 9.04 -10.98
N VAL A 24 11.72 8.50 -11.90
CA VAL A 24 12.44 7.22 -11.71
C VAL A 24 13.57 7.39 -10.69
N HIS A 25 14.25 8.54 -10.70
CA HIS A 25 15.26 8.87 -9.69
C HIS A 25 14.65 9.07 -8.31
N ASP A 26 13.52 9.78 -8.20
CA ASP A 26 12.85 10.02 -6.93
C ASP A 26 12.27 8.72 -6.35
N GLU A 27 11.80 7.80 -7.19
CA GLU A 27 11.38 6.45 -6.78
C GLU A 27 12.55 5.58 -6.31
N ALA A 28 13.73 5.71 -6.93
CA ALA A 28 14.95 5.00 -6.52
C ALA A 28 15.57 5.54 -5.22
N LEU A 29 15.39 6.84 -4.95
CA LEU A 29 15.85 7.53 -3.73
C LEU A 29 14.96 7.28 -2.52
N GLN A 30 13.69 6.89 -2.72
CA GLN A 30 12.84 6.52 -1.59
C GLN A 30 13.28 5.17 -1.05
N PRO A 31 13.81 5.10 0.19
CA PRO A 31 14.09 3.81 0.80
C PRO A 31 12.76 3.08 0.90
N LYS A 32 12.64 1.98 0.13
CA LYS A 32 11.52 1.05 0.19
C LYS A 32 11.35 0.69 1.65
N LYS A 33 10.38 1.29 2.35
CA LYS A 33 10.21 1.10 3.80
C LYS A 33 9.94 -0.39 4.01
N THR A 34 10.95 -1.09 4.52
CA THR A 34 10.94 -2.55 4.65
C THR A 34 10.15 -3.03 5.87
N GLY A 35 9.39 -2.14 6.54
CA GLY A 35 8.62 -2.48 7.73
C GLY A 35 7.50 -1.50 8.03
N TYR A 36 6.59 -1.94 8.90
CA TYR A 36 5.45 -1.15 9.37
C TYR A 36 5.89 0.03 10.22
N ALA A 37 5.30 1.19 9.97
CA ALA A 37 5.43 2.31 10.88
C ALA A 37 4.70 2.01 12.21
N ARG A 38 5.12 2.67 13.31
CA ARG A 38 4.44 2.53 14.61
C ARG A 38 2.94 2.84 14.53
N GLY A 39 2.55 3.79 13.68
CA GLY A 39 1.16 4.15 13.44
C GLY A 39 0.37 3.06 12.72
N GLU A 40 0.95 2.42 11.71
CA GLU A 40 0.33 1.30 10.98
C GLU A 40 0.15 0.10 11.90
N LEU A 41 1.14 -0.21 12.74
CA LEU A 41 1.06 -1.31 13.69
C LEU A 41 -0.04 -1.06 14.75
N LEU A 42 -0.17 0.16 15.26
CA LEU A 42 -1.27 0.53 16.14
C LEU A 42 -2.63 0.41 15.44
N ALA A 43 -2.74 0.84 14.18
CA ALA A 43 -3.96 0.71 13.41
C ALA A 43 -4.36 -0.76 13.24
N ILE A 44 -3.41 -1.65 12.90
CA ILE A 44 -3.64 -3.09 12.81
C ILE A 44 -4.14 -3.66 14.14
N VAL A 45 -3.50 -3.30 15.26
CA VAL A 45 -3.89 -3.78 16.59
C VAL A 45 -5.31 -3.31 16.96
N ILE A 46 -5.63 -2.04 16.71
CA ILE A 46 -6.96 -1.48 16.98
C ILE A 46 -8.02 -2.19 16.14
N VAL A 47 -7.80 -2.34 14.83
CA VAL A 47 -8.78 -3.00 13.95
C VAL A 47 -8.92 -4.48 14.28
N ALA A 48 -7.84 -5.17 14.66
CA ALA A 48 -7.93 -6.55 15.14
C ALA A 48 -8.76 -6.65 16.43
N PHE A 49 -8.64 -5.69 17.34
CA PHE A 49 -9.44 -5.65 18.56
C PHE A 49 -10.93 -5.39 18.26
N ILE A 50 -11.23 -4.45 17.35
CA ILE A 50 -12.61 -4.20 16.90
C ILE A 50 -13.18 -5.46 16.25
N LEU A 51 -12.43 -6.14 15.38
CA LEU A 51 -12.86 -7.38 14.73
C LEU A 51 -13.21 -8.47 15.75
N LEU A 52 -12.42 -8.64 16.80
CA LEU A 52 -12.70 -9.61 17.87
C LEU A 52 -13.95 -9.25 18.67
N TYR A 53 -14.17 -7.95 18.91
CA TYR A 53 -15.36 -7.46 19.57
C TYR A 53 -16.63 -7.67 18.71
N GLU A 54 -16.55 -7.35 17.42
CA GLU A 54 -17.67 -7.55 16.49
C GLU A 54 -17.94 -9.02 16.20
N TRP A 55 -16.95 -9.89 16.33
CA TRP A 55 -17.17 -11.34 16.29
C TRP A 55 -18.14 -11.82 17.38
N VAL A 56 -18.21 -11.11 18.51
CA VAL A 56 -19.15 -11.40 19.60
C VAL A 56 -20.48 -10.66 19.43
N THR A 57 -20.43 -9.45 18.86
CA THR A 57 -21.61 -8.56 18.70
C THR A 57 -22.40 -8.83 17.41
N ASP A 58 -21.81 -9.57 16.46
CA ASP A 58 -22.39 -10.04 15.19
C ASP A 58 -22.80 -8.93 14.20
N ASP A 59 -22.06 -7.82 14.17
CA ASP A 59 -22.19 -6.80 13.12
C ASP A 59 -21.43 -7.22 11.85
N GLY A 60 -22.14 -7.91 10.96
CA GLY A 60 -21.59 -8.42 9.70
C GLY A 60 -20.90 -7.35 8.83
N PRO A 61 -21.54 -6.19 8.54
CA PRO A 61 -20.90 -5.12 7.77
C PRO A 61 -19.60 -4.60 8.40
N LEU A 62 -19.57 -4.41 9.73
CA LEU A 62 -18.38 -3.89 10.41
C LEU A 62 -17.23 -4.92 10.43
N ILE A 63 -17.55 -6.22 10.55
CA ILE A 63 -16.59 -7.31 10.36
C ILE A 63 -15.95 -7.24 8.97
N MET A 64 -16.76 -7.04 7.93
CA MET A 64 -16.27 -6.95 6.54
C MET A 64 -15.37 -5.73 6.32
N ILE A 65 -15.68 -4.60 6.94
CA ILE A 65 -14.81 -3.41 6.93
C ILE A 65 -13.46 -3.73 7.58
N CYS A 66 -13.47 -4.38 8.76
CA CYS A 66 -12.24 -4.75 9.46
C CYS A 66 -11.38 -5.71 8.62
N VAL A 67 -11.99 -6.75 8.03
CA VAL A 67 -11.29 -7.70 7.15
C VAL A 67 -10.70 -6.98 5.93
N SER A 68 -11.44 -6.05 5.32
CA SER A 68 -10.95 -5.28 4.17
C SER A 68 -9.68 -4.49 4.51
N PHE A 69 -9.61 -3.92 5.72
CA PHE A 69 -8.47 -3.17 6.21
C PHE A 69 -7.29 -4.09 6.55
N LEU A 70 -7.52 -5.23 7.19
CA LEU A 70 -6.44 -6.18 7.48
C LEU A 70 -5.78 -6.70 6.20
N VAL A 71 -6.58 -7.06 5.19
CA VAL A 71 -6.07 -7.47 3.86
C VAL A 71 -5.26 -6.33 3.23
N HIS A 72 -5.73 -5.09 3.37
CA HIS A 72 -5.00 -3.90 2.92
C HIS A 72 -3.61 -3.81 3.57
N GLU A 73 -3.55 -3.98 4.88
CA GLU A 73 -2.31 -3.88 5.63
C GLU A 73 -1.38 -5.08 5.37
N MET A 74 -1.88 -6.23 4.94
CA MET A 74 -1.05 -7.40 4.58
C MET A 74 -0.34 -7.29 3.22
N ARG A 75 -0.65 -6.28 2.39
CA ARG A 75 -0.03 -6.07 1.07
C ARG A 75 1.50 -5.93 1.02
N PRO A 76 2.20 -5.29 1.99
CA PRO A 76 3.65 -5.18 1.98
C PRO A 76 4.33 -6.48 2.39
N LEU A 77 3.62 -7.43 3.00
CA LEU A 77 4.12 -8.77 3.29
C LEU A 77 4.14 -9.66 2.03
N ALA A 78 3.22 -9.45 1.09
CA ALA A 78 3.17 -10.22 -0.16
C ALA A 78 4.51 -10.27 -0.95
N PRO A 79 5.21 -9.15 -1.21
CA PRO A 79 6.52 -9.19 -1.86
C PRO A 79 7.65 -9.77 -0.98
N LEU A 80 7.46 -9.82 0.34
CA LEU A 80 8.42 -10.47 1.24
C LEU A 80 8.36 -12.00 1.11
N PHE A 81 7.16 -12.56 0.97
CA PHE A 81 6.94 -14.02 0.89
C PHE A 81 6.96 -14.58 -0.53
N PHE A 82 6.48 -13.84 -1.54
CA PHE A 82 6.24 -14.36 -2.90
C PHE A 82 7.26 -13.91 -3.95
N GLY A 83 8.31 -13.17 -3.57
CA GLY A 83 9.40 -12.78 -4.46
C GLY A 83 8.92 -12.07 -5.73
N GLU A 84 9.25 -12.60 -6.91
CA GLU A 84 8.88 -12.03 -8.22
C GLU A 84 7.36 -11.92 -8.45
N HIS A 85 6.57 -12.83 -7.89
CA HIS A 85 5.10 -12.81 -8.00
C HIS A 85 4.45 -11.86 -6.99
N GLY A 86 5.22 -11.35 -6.04
CA GLY A 86 4.73 -10.52 -4.94
C GLY A 86 4.09 -9.20 -5.38
N LYS A 87 4.51 -8.64 -6.53
CA LYS A 87 3.87 -7.43 -7.09
C LYS A 87 2.43 -7.70 -7.56
N ALA A 88 2.22 -8.83 -8.25
CA ALA A 88 0.90 -9.22 -8.74
C ALA A 88 -0.03 -9.54 -7.56
N VAL A 89 0.45 -10.31 -6.57
CA VAL A 89 -0.29 -10.63 -5.35
C VAL A 89 -0.65 -9.38 -4.54
N SER A 90 0.29 -8.45 -4.36
CA SER A 90 0.05 -7.19 -3.65
C SER A 90 -1.04 -6.35 -4.34
N ASN A 91 -1.03 -6.30 -5.67
CA ASN A 91 -2.05 -5.58 -6.44
C ASN A 91 -3.42 -6.27 -6.37
N ALA A 92 -3.45 -7.60 -6.42
CA ALA A 92 -4.68 -8.38 -6.23
C ALA A 92 -5.27 -8.16 -4.84
N MET A 93 -4.45 -8.20 -3.78
CA MET A 93 -4.88 -7.90 -2.40
C MET A 93 -5.41 -6.47 -2.26
N ARG A 94 -4.84 -5.51 -2.99
CA ARG A 94 -5.35 -4.13 -3.04
C ARG A 94 -6.74 -4.07 -3.67
N GLY A 95 -6.91 -4.70 -4.83
CA GLY A 95 -8.20 -4.77 -5.51
C GLY A 95 -9.26 -5.45 -4.65
N PHE A 96 -8.91 -6.58 -4.05
CA PHE A 96 -9.80 -7.33 -3.16
C PHE A 96 -10.21 -6.53 -1.91
N SER A 97 -9.25 -5.86 -1.25
CA SER A 97 -9.51 -4.97 -0.11
C SER A 97 -10.51 -3.86 -0.48
N ILE A 98 -10.32 -3.19 -1.61
CA ILE A 98 -11.23 -2.13 -2.07
C ILE A 98 -12.62 -2.69 -2.38
N ALA A 99 -12.70 -3.83 -3.07
CA ALA A 99 -13.96 -4.48 -3.39
C ALA A 99 -14.74 -4.89 -2.13
N LEU A 100 -14.06 -5.46 -1.12
CA LEU A 100 -14.65 -5.79 0.17
C LEU A 100 -15.15 -4.55 0.89
N PHE A 101 -14.36 -3.47 0.92
CA PHE A 101 -14.75 -2.24 1.59
C PHE A 101 -16.00 -1.62 0.95
N VAL A 102 -16.04 -1.53 -0.38
CA VAL A 102 -17.22 -1.02 -1.10
C VAL A 102 -18.43 -1.93 -0.89
N GLY A 103 -18.24 -3.25 -0.94
CA GLY A 103 -19.31 -4.21 -0.68
C GLY A 103 -19.89 -4.07 0.73
N ALA A 104 -19.03 -3.90 1.73
CA ALA A 104 -19.46 -3.65 3.11
C ALA A 104 -20.24 -2.33 3.24
N LEU A 105 -19.78 -1.26 2.59
CA LEU A 105 -20.51 0.01 2.57
C LEU A 105 -21.90 -0.14 1.95
N VAL A 106 -22.02 -0.81 0.79
CA VAL A 106 -23.34 -1.05 0.18
C VAL A 106 -24.25 -1.82 1.13
N TRP A 107 -23.71 -2.84 1.82
CA TRP A 107 -24.47 -3.61 2.81
C TRP A 107 -24.93 -2.75 3.98
N THR A 108 -24.11 -1.81 4.49
CA THR A 108 -24.55 -0.94 5.60
C THR A 108 -25.79 -0.09 5.28
N PHE A 109 -26.08 0.17 4.01
CA PHE A 109 -27.22 0.99 3.56
C PHE A 109 -28.38 0.18 2.96
N LEU A 110 -28.28 -1.15 2.93
CA LEU A 110 -29.30 -2.06 2.40
C LEU A 110 -30.15 -2.64 3.53
#